data_AF-A0A8J7M3E5-F1
#
_entry.id   AF-A0A8J7M3E5-F1
#
_cell.length_a   1.000
_cell.length_b   1.000
_cell.length_c   1.000
_cell.angle_alpha   90.00
_cell.angle_beta   90.00
_cell.angle_gamma   90.00
#
_symmetry.space_group_name_H-M   'P 1'
#
loop_
_entity.id
_entity.type
_entity.pdbx_description
1 polymer ?
#
loop_
_entity_poly.entity_id
_entity_poly.type
_entity_poly.pdbx_seq_one_letter_code
_entity_poly.pdbx_strand_id
1 'polypeptide(L)' 'QIAGLDTAHVQALGTAQVAVLSTAQAQALGAAGVGALTSDQLRALTTADVAALTTAEIQAISTTNLATLTTAEIA' A
#
# COMPACT_ATOMS: atom_id res chain seq x y z
N GLN A 1 -6.73 -5.78 13.97
CA GLN A 1 -6.80 -7.10 13.30
C GLN A 1 -6.00 -7.17 11.99
N ILE A 2 -5.23 -6.13 11.59
CA ILE A 2 -4.42 -6.16 10.35
C ILE A 2 -3.21 -7.11 10.43
N ALA A 3 -2.62 -7.31 11.62
CA ALA A 3 -1.48 -8.21 11.83
C ALA A 3 -1.75 -9.70 11.54
N GLY A 4 -2.99 -10.09 11.20
CA GLY A 4 -3.36 -11.45 10.78
C GLY A 4 -3.78 -11.56 9.31
N LEU A 5 -3.70 -10.48 8.53
CA LEU A 5 -3.94 -10.54 7.09
C LEU A 5 -2.69 -11.09 6.41
N ASP A 6 -2.80 -12.24 5.77
CA ASP A 6 -1.79 -12.66 4.80
C ASP A 6 -1.87 -11.79 3.54
N THR A 7 -0.87 -11.91 2.67
CA THR A 7 -0.76 -11.12 1.44
C THR A 7 -1.92 -11.35 0.46
N ALA A 8 -2.59 -12.51 0.51
CA ALA A 8 -3.75 -12.80 -0.33
C ALA A 8 -4.97 -12.01 0.15
N HIS A 9 -5.16 -11.86 1.46
CA HIS A 9 -6.22 -11.00 1.99
C HIS A 9 -5.97 -9.52 1.66
N VAL A 10 -4.71 -9.08 1.64
CA VAL A 10 -4.35 -7.72 1.21
C VAL A 10 -4.72 -7.49 -0.25
N GLN A 11 -4.42 -8.44 -1.14
CA GLN A 11 -4.82 -8.36 -2.55
C GLN A 11 -6.34 -8.45 -2.78
N ALA A 12 -7.06 -9.09 -1.86
CA ALA A 12 -8.52 -9.17 -1.92
C ALA A 12 -9.22 -7.86 -1.52
N LEU A 13 -8.51 -6.86 -0.99
CA LEU A 13 -9.08 -5.55 -0.69
C LEU A 13 -9.41 -4.80 -1.99
N GLY A 14 -10.62 -4.27 -2.11
CA GLY A 14 -10.92 -3.32 -3.17
C GLY A 14 -10.23 -1.98 -2.93
N THR A 15 -10.05 -1.19 -3.99
CA THR A 15 -9.43 0.14 -3.92
C THR A 15 -10.18 1.08 -2.97
N ALA A 16 -11.51 0.96 -2.87
CA ALA A 16 -12.32 1.73 -1.92
C ALA A 16 -12.01 1.38 -0.46
N GLN A 17 -11.70 0.11 -0.16
CA GLN A 17 -11.29 -0.30 1.19
C GLN A 17 -9.88 0.20 1.50
N VAL A 18 -8.98 0.20 0.51
CA VAL A 18 -7.62 0.71 0.66
C VAL A 18 -7.62 2.22 0.90
N ALA A 19 -8.46 2.98 0.19
CA ALA A 19 -8.57 4.43 0.32
C ALA A 19 -9.08 4.92 1.69
N VAL A 20 -9.69 4.04 2.49
CA VAL A 20 -10.19 4.37 3.84
C VAL A 20 -9.36 3.74 4.96
N LEU A 21 -8.23 3.09 4.63
CA LEU A 21 -7.28 2.65 5.63
C LEU A 21 -6.71 3.87 6.35
N SER A 22 -6.67 3.80 7.68
CA SER A 22 -5.88 4.77 8.44
C SER A 22 -4.38 4.50 8.23
N THR A 23 -3.57 5.53 8.42
CA THR A 23 -2.11 5.44 8.32
C THR A 23 -1.52 4.37 9.26
N ALA A 24 -2.08 4.20 10.46
CA ALA A 24 -1.67 3.15 11.39
C ALA A 24 -2.03 1.73 10.89
N GLN A 25 -3.12 1.59 10.14
CA GLN A 25 -3.51 0.34 9.51
C GLN A 25 -2.62 0.02 8.30
N ALA A 26 -2.25 1.02 7.50
CA ALA A 26 -1.30 0.87 6.41
C ALA A 26 0.08 0.43 6.94
N GLN A 27 0.59 1.06 8.00
CA GLN A 27 1.84 0.63 8.66
C GLN A 27 1.76 -0.78 9.26
N ALA A 28 0.58 -1.19 9.73
CA ALA A 28 0.39 -2.54 10.27
C ALA A 28 0.46 -3.64 9.19
N LEU A 29 0.40 -3.31 7.89
CA LEU A 29 0.65 -4.25 6.79
C LEU A 29 2.13 -4.64 6.70
N GLY A 30 3.02 -3.72 7.10
CA GLY A 30 4.46 -3.86 6.98
C GLY A 30 4.93 -4.08 5.53
N ALA A 31 6.25 -4.32 5.37
CA ALA A 31 6.86 -4.49 4.06
C ALA A 31 6.23 -5.63 3.23
N ALA A 32 5.86 -6.75 3.86
CA ALA A 32 5.26 -7.88 3.15
C ALA A 32 3.85 -7.56 2.61
N GLY A 33 3.02 -6.86 3.40
CA GLY A 33 1.69 -6.46 2.95
C GLY A 33 1.75 -5.34 1.90
N VAL A 34 2.63 -4.35 2.09
CA VAL A 34 2.83 -3.26 1.12
C VAL A 34 3.36 -3.80 -0.22
N GLY A 35 4.30 -4.75 -0.20
CA GLY A 35 4.79 -5.40 -1.41
C GLY A 35 3.77 -6.29 -2.12
N ALA A 36 2.73 -6.73 -1.40
CA ALA A 36 1.64 -7.51 -1.98
C ALA A 36 0.55 -6.66 -2.64
N LEU A 37 0.52 -5.35 -2.42
CA LEU A 37 -0.47 -4.46 -3.03
C LEU A 37 -0.37 -4.48 -4.56
N THR A 38 -1.53 -4.43 -5.22
CA THR A 38 -1.59 -4.22 -6.68
C THR A 38 -1.32 -2.76 -7.03
N SER A 39 -1.06 -2.48 -8.30
CA SER A 39 -0.96 -1.11 -8.82
C SER A 39 -2.19 -0.28 -8.44
N ASP A 40 -3.39 -0.83 -8.62
CA ASP A 40 -4.64 -0.10 -8.37
C ASP A 40 -4.84 0.21 -6.88
N GLN A 41 -4.43 -0.71 -6.00
CA GLN A 41 -4.46 -0.49 -4.56
C GLN A 41 -3.43 0.56 -4.13
N LEU A 42 -2.22 0.55 -4.70
CA LEU A 42 -1.21 1.59 -4.44
C LEU A 42 -1.69 2.97 -4.89
N ARG A 43 -2.36 3.05 -6.06
CA ARG A 43 -3.00 4.29 -6.55
C ARG A 43 -4.18 4.76 -5.70
N ALA A 44 -4.73 3.87 -4.87
CA ALA A 44 -5.82 4.19 -3.95
C ALA A 44 -5.32 4.71 -2.58
N LEU A 45 -4.02 4.63 -2.31
CA LEU A 45 -3.43 5.23 -1.11
C LEU A 45 -3.51 6.76 -1.19
N THR A 46 -3.71 7.39 -0.03
CA THR A 46 -3.64 8.85 0.06
C THR A 46 -2.18 9.31 0.10
N THR A 47 -1.92 10.58 -0.21
CA THR A 47 -0.58 11.17 -0.10
C THR A 47 -0.04 11.11 1.34
N ALA A 48 -0.91 11.17 2.35
CA ALA A 48 -0.53 10.99 3.75
C ALA A 48 -0.07 9.56 4.06
N ASP A 49 -0.70 8.55 3.46
CA ASP A 49 -0.30 7.15 3.63
C ASP A 49 1.04 6.87 2.95
N VAL A 50 1.24 7.40 1.73
CA VAL A 50 2.51 7.30 1.01
C VAL A 50 3.63 8.00 1.78
N ALA A 51 3.38 9.18 2.35
CA ALA A 51 4.34 9.90 3.18
C ALA A 51 4.69 9.18 4.50
N ALA A 52 3.81 8.29 4.98
CA ALA A 52 4.01 7.52 6.20
C ALA A 52 4.69 6.16 5.96
N LEU A 53 4.95 5.78 4.70
CA LEU A 53 5.68 4.57 4.36
C LEU A 53 7.15 4.69 4.78
N THR A 54 7.65 3.62 5.36
CA THR A 54 9.06 3.47 5.69
C THR A 54 9.87 3.11 4.45
N THR A 55 11.19 3.33 4.50
CA THR A 55 12.10 2.94 3.41
C THR A 55 12.07 1.44 3.11
N ALA A 56 11.80 0.61 4.11
CA ALA A 56 11.69 -0.85 3.95
C ALA A 56 10.41 -1.24 3.20
N GLU A 57 9.30 -0.54 3.47
CA GLU A 57 8.03 -0.75 2.76
C GLU A 57 8.12 -0.29 1.30
N ILE A 58 8.76 0.86 1.05
CA ILE A 58 9.00 1.34 -0.32
C ILE A 58 9.86 0.35 -1.11
N GLN A 59 10.89 -0.23 -0.48
CA GLN A 59 11.73 -1.27 -1.12
C GLN A 59 10.98 -2.57 -1.42
N ALA A 60 9.89 -2.85 -0.70
CA ALA A 60 9.08 -4.03 -0.92
C ALA A 60 8.07 -3.87 -2.08
N ILE A 61 7.78 -2.62 -2.51
CA ILE A 61 6.93 -2.37 -3.66
C ILE A 61 7.64 -2.87 -4.92
N SER A 62 6.95 -3.71 -5.70
CA SER A 62 7.51 -4.20 -6.96
C SER A 62 7.83 -3.06 -7.92
N THR A 63 8.91 -3.19 -8.68
CA THR A 63 9.32 -2.19 -9.68
C THR A 63 8.26 -1.98 -10.76
N THR A 64 7.49 -3.02 -11.10
CA THR A 64 6.33 -2.94 -11.99
C THR A 64 5.27 -2.02 -11.41
N ASN A 65 4.93 -2.17 -10.13
CA ASN A 65 3.92 -1.31 -9.51
C ASN A 65 4.42 0.13 -9.35
N LEU A 66 5.69 0.34 -9.02
CA LEU A 66 6.29 1.68 -9.00
C LEU A 66 6.21 2.37 -10.36
N ALA A 67 6.38 1.63 -11.45
CA ALA A 67 6.26 2.17 -12.81
C ALA A 67 4.82 2.57 -13.19
N THR A 68 3.81 2.09 -12.46
CA THR A 68 2.40 2.47 -12.67
C THR A 68 1.97 3.70 -11.86
N LEU A 69 2.83 4.16 -10.94
CA LEU A 69 2.57 5.37 -10.16
C LEU A 69 2.79 6.61 -11.04
N THR A 70 1.91 7.58 -10.84
CA THR A 70 1.89 8.89 -11.47
C THR A 70 2.39 9.93 -10.48
N THR A 71 2.74 11.11 -10.97
CA THR A 71 3.18 12.22 -10.11
C THR A 71 2.11 12.65 -9.10
N ALA A 72 0.83 12.37 -9.37
CA ALA A 72 -0.27 12.65 -8.45
C ALA A 72 -0.22 11.82 -7.16
N GLU A 73 0.45 10.66 -7.17
CA GLU A 73 0.63 9.81 -5.99
C GLU A 73 1.92 10.13 -5.22
N ILE A 74 2.82 10.95 -5.78
CA ILE A 74 4.13 11.30 -5.20
C ILE A 74 4.20 12.79 -4.76
N ALA A 75 3.31 13.63 -5.26
CA ALA A 75 3.24 15.08 -5.00
C ALA A 75 2.39 15.42 -3.76
#